data_AF-A0AA96LCX6-F1
#
_entry.id   AF-A0AA96LCX6-F1
#
_cell.length_a   1.000
_cell.length_b   1.000
_cell.length_c   1.000
_cell.angle_alpha   90.00
_cell.angle_beta   90.00
_cell.angle_gamma   90.00
#
_symmetry.space_group_name_H-M   'P 1'
#
loop_
_entity.id
_entity.type
_entity.pdbx_description
1 polymer ?
#
loop_
_entity_poly.entity_id
_entity_poly.type
_entity_poly.pdbx_seq_one_letter_code
_entity_poly.pdbx_strand_id
1 'polypeptide(L)' 'MVKVRWEYYVGTSREELPEKGTEGWELTAVTMVEGKECFYFKRPCPSIREELTLSQRRRALEAGGGSSL' A
#
# COMPACT_ATOMS: atom_id res chain seq x y z
N MET A 1 19.82 -4.70 -15.61
CA MET A 1 18.85 -3.78 -14.98
C MET A 1 17.74 -4.60 -14.35
N VAL A 2 17.52 -4.46 -13.03
CA VAL A 2 16.36 -5.06 -12.36
C VAL A 2 15.12 -4.27 -12.77
N LYS A 3 14.10 -4.94 -13.32
CA LYS A 3 12.81 -4.30 -13.63
C LYS A 3 12.02 -4.11 -12.33
N VAL A 4 11.71 -2.87 -12.00
CA VAL A 4 10.83 -2.53 -10.87
C VAL A 4 9.38 -2.74 -11.29
N ARG A 5 8.63 -3.55 -10.53
CA ARG A 5 7.18 -3.68 -10.68
C ARG A 5 6.50 -2.58 -9.86
N TRP A 6 5.33 -2.13 -10.28
CA TRP A 6 4.58 -1.05 -9.65
C TRP A 6 3.18 -1.50 -9.29
N GLU A 7 2.68 -1.00 -8.16
CA GLU A 7 1.29 -1.08 -7.75
C GLU A 7 0.62 0.28 -7.95
N TYR A 8 -0.68 0.26 -8.23
CA TYR A 8 -1.48 1.47 -8.44
C TYR A 8 -2.72 1.42 -7.54
N TYR A 9 -3.10 2.58 -7.03
CA TYR A 9 -4.28 2.74 -6.17
C TYR A 9 -5.02 4.02 -6.56
N VAL A 10 -6.36 3.98 -6.46
CA VAL A 10 -7.22 5.15 -6.69
C VAL A 10 -8.08 5.36 -5.45
N GLY A 11 -7.93 6.52 -4.83
CA GLY A 11 -8.75 6.98 -3.72
C GLY A 11 -9.74 8.05 -4.17
N THR A 12 -10.81 8.25 -3.40
CA THR A 12 -11.80 9.32 -3.65
C THR A 12 -12.00 10.24 -2.44
N SER A 13 -11.21 10.02 -1.39
CA SER A 13 -11.25 10.78 -0.15
C SER A 13 -9.91 11.46 0.09
N ARG A 14 -9.96 12.75 0.43
CA ARG A 14 -8.77 13.53 0.77
C ARG A 14 -8.18 13.10 2.12
N GLU A 15 -9.02 12.59 2.99
CA GLU A 15 -8.69 12.12 4.34
C GLU A 15 -7.75 10.91 4.31
N GLU A 16 -7.71 10.14 3.21
CA GLU A 16 -6.80 9.00 3.02
C GLU A 16 -5.35 9.42 2.73
N LEU A 17 -5.10 10.68 2.32
CA LEU A 17 -3.76 11.13 1.89
C LEU A 17 -2.65 10.90 2.93
N PRO A 18 -2.82 11.23 4.23
CA PRO A 18 -1.77 11.01 5.22
C PRO A 18 -1.46 9.53 5.46
N GLU A 19 -2.51 8.69 5.49
CA GLU A 19 -2.37 7.24 5.69
C GLU A 19 -1.63 6.62 4.49
N LYS A 20 -2.03 6.97 3.27
CA LYS A 20 -1.39 6.47 2.05
C LYS A 20 0.07 6.88 1.95
N GLY A 21 0.41 8.12 2.34
CA GLY A 21 1.80 8.55 2.45
C GLY A 21 2.62 7.70 3.43
N THR A 22 2.02 7.35 4.58
CA THR A 22 2.67 6.49 5.60
C THR A 22 2.85 5.05 5.12
N GLU A 23 1.93 4.54 4.31
CA GLU A 23 2.01 3.23 3.63
C GLU A 23 3.02 3.17 2.47
N GLY A 24 3.68 4.30 2.14
CA GLY A 24 4.66 4.40 1.06
C GLY A 24 4.05 4.63 -0.33
N TRP A 25 2.80 5.06 -0.41
CA TRP A 25 2.19 5.49 -1.67
C TRP A 25 2.61 6.92 -2.03
N GLU A 26 2.96 7.11 -3.30
CA GLU A 26 3.22 8.42 -3.91
C GLU A 26 1.98 8.89 -4.66
N LEU A 27 1.48 10.09 -4.35
CA LEU A 27 0.42 10.74 -5.12
C LEU A 27 0.96 11.20 -6.48
N THR A 28 0.33 10.74 -7.55
CA THR A 28 0.77 10.98 -8.94
C THR A 28 -0.11 11.97 -9.68
N ALA A 29 -1.42 11.97 -9.41
CA ALA A 29 -2.38 12.87 -10.03
C ALA A 29 -3.62 13.05 -9.15
N VAL A 30 -4.25 14.22 -9.30
CA VAL A 30 -5.58 14.50 -8.76
C VAL A 30 -6.43 15.02 -9.91
N THR A 31 -7.62 14.43 -10.11
CA THR A 31 -8.53 14.84 -11.19
C THR A 31 -9.98 14.66 -10.77
N MET A 32 -10.89 15.34 -11.46
CA MET A 32 -12.32 15.13 -11.32
C MET A 32 -12.79 14.05 -12.30
N VAL A 33 -13.44 13.00 -11.79
CA VAL A 33 -14.07 11.93 -12.58
C VAL A 33 -15.54 11.88 -12.18
N GLU A 34 -16.45 12.12 -13.14
CA GLU A 34 -17.91 12.12 -12.90
C GLU A 34 -18.34 13.04 -11.73
N GLY A 35 -17.67 14.18 -11.56
CA GLY A 35 -17.96 15.13 -10.49
C GLY A 35 -17.42 14.74 -9.11
N LYS A 36 -16.60 13.68 -9.00
CA LYS A 36 -15.88 13.30 -7.78
C LYS A 36 -14.39 13.54 -7.92
N GLU A 37 -13.76 14.01 -6.85
CA GLU A 37 -12.30 14.13 -6.79
C GLU A 37 -11.68 12.73 -6.64
N CYS A 38 -10.74 12.42 -7.53
CA CYS A 38 -10.02 11.15 -7.57
C CYS A 38 -8.53 11.38 -7.41
N PHE A 39 -7.92 10.61 -6.52
CA PHE A 39 -6.51 10.66 -6.17
C PHE A 39 -5.83 9.39 -6.70
N TYR A 40 -4.84 9.54 -7.56
CA TYR A 40 -4.13 8.43 -8.18
C TYR A 40 -2.77 8.27 -7.55
N PHE A 41 -2.46 7.05 -7.09
CA PHE A 41 -1.22 6.74 -6.40
C PHE A 41 -0.46 5.62 -7.09
N LYS A 42 0.85 5.61 -6.88
CA LYS A 42 1.72 4.48 -7.23
C LYS A 42 2.65 4.16 -6.05
N ARG A 43 3.13 2.93 -6.01
CA ARG A 43 4.31 2.56 -5.21
C ARG A 43 5.07 1.41 -5.85
N PRO A 44 6.38 1.25 -5.59
CA PRO A 44 7.10 0.06 -6.02
C PRO A 44 6.49 -1.19 -5.36
N CYS A 45 6.29 -2.26 -6.13
CA CYS A 45 5.99 -3.56 -5.53
C CYS A 45 7.17 -3.96 -4.62
N PRO A 46 6.90 -4.62 -3.48
CA PRO A 46 7.96 -5.25 -2.72
C PRO A 46 8.70 -6.27 -3.60
N SER A 47 10.00 -6.43 -3.36
CA SER A 47 10.75 -7.54 -3.95
C SER A 47 10.20 -8.87 -3.44
N ILE A 48 10.45 -9.98 -4.15
CA ILE A 48 10.04 -11.34 -3.72
C ILE A 48 10.54 -11.63 -2.29
N ARG A 49 11.75 -11.17 -1.94
CA ARG A 49 12.30 -11.33 -0.60
C ARG A 49 11.48 -10.56 0.43
N GLU A 50 11.12 -9.32 0.14
CA GLU A 50 10.29 -8.49 1.02
C GLU A 50 8.87 -9.04 1.16
N GLU A 51 8.25 -9.50 0.06
CA GLU A 51 6.95 -10.18 0.08
C GLU A 51 6.99 -11.40 1.01
N LEU A 52 8.04 -12.23 0.92
CA LEU A 52 8.23 -13.39 1.78
C LEU A 52 8.41 -12.99 3.25
N THR A 53 9.22 -11.98 3.55
CA THR A 53 9.43 -11.49 4.92
C THR A 53 8.14 -10.92 5.52
N LEU A 54 7.40 -10.11 4.75
CA LEU A 54 6.10 -9.55 5.19
C LEU A 54 5.09 -10.68 5.44
N SER A 55 5.05 -11.69 4.58
CA SER A 55 4.17 -12.85 4.71
C SER A 55 4.54 -13.72 5.92
N GLN A 56 5.83 -13.92 6.19
CA GLN A 56 6.32 -14.62 7.38
C GLN A 56 5.97 -13.85 8.66
N ARG A 57 6.18 -12.52 8.66
CA ARG A 57 5.84 -11.66 9.81
C ARG A 57 4.34 -11.69 10.11
N ARG A 58 3.49 -11.61 9.09
CA ARG A 58 2.03 -11.71 9.26
C ARG A 58 1.63 -13.03 9.91
N ARG A 59 2.15 -14.16 9.40
CA ARG A 59 1.92 -15.48 9.98
C ARG A 59 2.41 -15.59 11.43
N ALA A 60 3.55 -14.98 11.75
CA ALA A 60 4.07 -14.98 13.12
C ALA A 60 3.19 -14.16 14.08
N LEU A 61 2.66 -13.02 13.64
CA LEU A 61 1.71 -12.21 14.42
C LEU A 61 0.38 -12.95 14.64
N GLU A 62 -0.13 -13.62 13.61
CA GLU A 62 -1.34 -14.46 13.70
C GLU A 62 -1.14 -15.66 14.64
N ALA A 63 0.02 -16.33 14.57
CA ALA A 63 0.35 -17.44 15.45
C ALA A 63 0.63 -17.02 16.91
N GLY A 64 1.20 -15.83 17.12
CA GLY A 64 1.48 -15.27 18.45
C GLY A 64 0.25 -14.74 19.18
N GLY A 65 -0.83 -14.38 18.45
CA GLY A 65 -2.10 -13.93 19.02
C GLY A 65 -2.88 -15.01 19.78
N GLY A 66 -2.45 -16.28 19.74
CA GLY A 66 -3.02 -17.39 20.51
C GLY A 66 -2.34 -17.65 21.86
N SER A 67 -1.34 -16.86 22.25
CA SER A 67 -0.64 -16.99 23.53
C SER A 67 -0.80 -15.70 24.35
N SER A 68 -2.03 -15.46 24.80
CA SER A 68 -2.28 -14.61 25.97
C SER A 68 -2.73 -15.52 27.10
N LEU A 69 -1.96 -15.47 28.19
CA LEU A 69 -2.22 -16.06 29.50
C LEU A 69 -3.55 -15.60 30.08
#